data_AF-A0A8T7ETN1-F1
#
_entry.id   AF-A0A8T7ETN1-F1
#
_cell.length_a   1.000
_cell.length_b   1.000
_cell.length_c   1.000
_cell.angle_alpha   90.00
_cell.angle_beta   90.00
_cell.angle_gamma   90.00
#
_symmetry.space_group_name_H-M   'P 1'
#
loop_
_entity.id
_entity.type
_entity.pdbx_description
1 polymer ?
#
loop_
_entity_poly.entity_id
_entity_poly.type
_entity_poly.pdbx_seq_one_letter_code
_entity_poly.pdbx_strand_id
1 'polypeptide(L)'
;MADSTEFTRTYTYHDPDVAASAGRTMAGLDFMRALIAGEYPAPPIADTFDYLLVEVDYGRAVFEGQPDVWLMNPIGVVHGGYAMTLLDSALGCAVHTTLPAGVGYTTVQVNVNLVRPILPGAGVVRAEAHVIHAGRQIATAEATLKDSSGRLLAHGTTTCAIFPLRDVSRPPRATIPMRDATGESVMPHVTLTEHAPVLELTLDRAEKRNAINHALLTDLDAALDAAERYATDAPAVWRAVILRAEGPAFSAGLDLGGFEESAAAFGEHWRDNLFVLTARYQRILGKIEALSLPVIALLHGPVLGFGMEAGAGG
;
A
#
# COMPACT_ATOMS: atom_id res chain seq x y z
N MET A 1 -38.09 20.09 0.62
CA MET A 1 -36.68 20.00 1.05
C MET A 1 -36.70 19.30 2.40
N ALA A 2 -36.07 18.13 2.52
CA ALA A 2 -36.00 17.44 3.80
C ALA A 2 -35.18 18.30 4.76
N ASP A 3 -35.72 18.56 5.94
CA ASP A 3 -35.03 19.22 7.04
C ASP A 3 -33.87 18.29 7.46
N SER A 4 -32.66 18.56 6.97
CA SER A 4 -31.50 17.71 7.25
C SER A 4 -30.89 18.17 8.57
N THR A 5 -31.24 17.49 9.66
CA THR A 5 -30.45 17.57 10.89
C THR A 5 -29.01 17.15 10.58
N GLU A 6 -28.07 18.06 10.76
CA GLU A 6 -26.64 17.82 10.55
C GLU A 6 -26.01 17.25 11.83
N PHE A 7 -25.22 16.18 11.69
CA PHE A 7 -24.50 15.55 12.79
C PHE A 7 -23.00 15.59 12.51
N THR A 8 -22.19 15.85 13.53
CA THR A 8 -20.71 15.84 13.45
C THR A 8 -20.15 14.79 14.40
N ARG A 9 -19.16 14.02 13.93
CA ARG A 9 -18.35 13.09 14.75
C ARG A 9 -16.88 13.46 14.61
N THR A 10 -16.18 13.56 15.72
CA THR A 10 -14.74 13.86 15.78
C THR A 10 -14.07 12.81 16.66
N TYR A 11 -12.88 12.37 16.29
CA TYR A 11 -12.05 11.47 17.08
C TYR A 11 -10.60 11.95 17.05
N THR A 12 -9.81 11.55 18.05
CA THR A 12 -8.37 11.80 18.13
C THR A 12 -7.68 10.45 18.06
N TYR A 13 -6.67 10.33 17.20
CA TYR A 13 -5.86 9.13 17.08
C TYR A 13 -4.40 9.44 17.44
N HIS A 14 -3.69 8.43 17.90
CA HIS A 14 -2.27 8.53 18.21
C HIS A 14 -1.41 8.23 16.97
N ASP A 15 -0.16 8.68 16.98
CA ASP A 15 0.80 8.37 15.93
C ASP A 15 0.88 6.84 15.71
N PRO A 16 0.46 6.33 14.52
CA PRO A 16 0.41 4.90 14.28
C PRO A 16 1.80 4.25 14.26
N ASP A 17 2.88 5.02 14.04
CA ASP A 17 4.23 4.49 13.98
C ASP A 17 4.74 3.98 15.32
N VAL A 18 4.17 4.45 16.44
CA VAL A 18 4.54 4.00 17.79
C VAL A 18 4.22 2.52 17.97
N ALA A 19 2.96 2.14 17.72
CA ALA A 19 2.53 0.75 17.82
C ALA A 19 3.14 -0.11 16.70
N ALA A 20 3.18 0.41 15.47
CA ALA A 20 3.75 -0.32 14.33
C ALA A 20 5.23 -0.67 14.53
N SER A 21 6.01 0.23 15.14
CA SER A 21 7.43 -0.04 15.44
C SER A 21 7.61 -1.16 16.47
N ALA A 22 6.79 -1.18 17.52
CA ALA A 22 6.82 -2.26 18.50
C ALA A 22 6.45 -3.61 17.88
N GLY A 23 5.38 -3.65 17.08
CA GLY A 23 4.91 -4.86 16.39
C GLY A 23 5.95 -5.49 15.46
N ARG A 24 6.90 -4.72 14.91
CA ARG A 24 8.01 -5.28 14.10
C ARG A 24 9.01 -6.10 14.91
N THR A 25 9.10 -5.87 16.22
CA THR A 25 10.15 -6.41 17.09
C THR A 25 9.65 -7.43 18.11
N MET A 26 8.35 -7.53 18.31
CA MET A 26 7.70 -8.44 19.26
C MET A 26 7.12 -9.67 18.56
N ALA A 27 7.00 -10.78 19.28
CA ALA A 27 6.15 -11.87 18.81
C ALA A 27 4.69 -11.39 18.77
N GLY A 28 3.93 -11.83 17.76
CA GLY A 28 2.62 -11.28 17.48
C GLY A 28 1.64 -11.43 18.66
N LEU A 29 1.64 -12.59 19.35
CA LEU A 29 0.77 -12.76 20.54
C LEU A 29 1.10 -11.75 21.65
N ASP A 30 2.38 -11.50 21.91
CA ASP A 30 2.80 -10.58 22.96
C ASP A 30 2.46 -9.13 22.58
N PHE A 31 2.65 -8.76 21.32
CA PHE A 31 2.23 -7.45 20.81
C PHE A 31 0.73 -7.22 20.96
N MET A 32 -0.09 -8.22 20.63
CA MET A 32 -1.54 -8.12 20.73
C MET A 32 -2.01 -8.03 22.18
N ARG A 33 -1.34 -8.72 23.11
CA ARG A 33 -1.59 -8.57 24.55
C ARG A 33 -1.23 -7.17 25.06
N ALA A 34 -0.12 -6.60 24.59
CA ALA A 34 0.29 -5.24 24.93
C ALA A 34 -0.72 -4.18 24.42
N LEU A 35 -1.32 -4.40 23.24
CA LEU A 35 -2.43 -3.57 22.74
C LEU A 35 -3.66 -3.63 23.65
N ILE A 36 -4.09 -4.83 24.08
CA ILE A 36 -5.22 -4.98 25.02
C ILE A 36 -4.91 -4.33 26.37
N ALA A 37 -3.67 -4.44 26.84
CA ALA A 37 -3.22 -3.84 28.10
C ALA A 37 -3.11 -2.30 28.02
N GLY A 38 -3.24 -1.70 26.83
CA GLY A 38 -3.12 -0.26 26.62
C GLY A 38 -1.68 0.26 26.69
N GLU A 39 -0.67 -0.63 26.57
CA GLU A 39 0.73 -0.24 26.50
C GLU A 39 1.06 0.47 25.17
N TYR A 40 0.32 0.13 24.12
CA TYR A 40 0.36 0.77 22.81
C TYR A 40 -1.05 1.23 22.40
N PRO A 41 -1.17 2.34 21.66
CA PRO A 41 -2.46 2.79 21.16
C PRO A 41 -3.03 1.81 20.14
N ALA A 42 -4.37 1.70 20.13
CA ALA A 42 -5.08 1.00 19.06
C ALA A 42 -4.81 1.67 17.69
N PRO A 43 -4.90 0.93 16.58
CA PRO A 43 -4.73 1.53 15.26
C PRO A 43 -5.87 2.52 14.96
N PRO A 44 -5.62 3.65 14.27
CA PRO A 44 -6.63 4.71 14.05
C PRO A 44 -7.95 4.27 13.38
N ILE A 45 -7.91 3.16 12.64
CA ILE A 45 -9.11 2.55 12.05
C ILE A 45 -10.12 2.08 13.12
N ALA A 46 -9.64 1.66 14.29
CA ALA A 46 -10.45 1.25 15.44
C ALA A 46 -11.33 2.41 15.92
N ASP A 47 -10.77 3.61 16.08
CA ASP A 47 -11.50 4.82 16.47
C ASP A 47 -12.52 5.23 15.39
N THR A 48 -12.09 5.13 14.12
CA THR A 48 -12.91 5.50 12.97
C THR A 48 -14.16 4.63 12.88
N PHE A 49 -14.02 3.32 13.04
CA PHE A 49 -15.11 2.36 12.91
C PHE A 49 -15.77 2.00 14.25
N ASP A 50 -15.29 2.47 15.39
CA ASP A 50 -15.84 2.16 16.72
C ASP A 50 -15.81 0.65 17.03
N TYR A 51 -14.62 0.08 16.99
CA TYR A 51 -14.35 -1.27 17.44
C TYR A 51 -13.01 -1.37 18.19
N LEU A 52 -12.82 -2.44 18.94
CA LEU A 52 -11.58 -2.72 19.66
C LEU A 52 -11.29 -4.22 19.74
N LEU A 53 -10.01 -4.55 19.87
CA LEU A 53 -9.54 -5.89 20.24
C LEU A 53 -9.80 -6.12 21.73
N VAL A 54 -10.52 -7.17 22.08
CA VAL A 54 -10.91 -7.45 23.48
C VAL A 54 -10.28 -8.72 24.04
N GLU A 55 -9.96 -9.69 23.20
CA GLU A 55 -9.30 -10.94 23.62
C GLU A 55 -8.37 -11.47 22.54
N VAL A 56 -7.25 -12.06 22.97
CA VAL A 56 -6.37 -12.85 22.11
C VAL A 56 -5.83 -14.08 22.82
N ASP A 57 -5.63 -15.13 22.04
CA ASP A 57 -4.83 -16.31 22.40
C ASP A 57 -4.06 -16.77 21.15
N TYR A 58 -3.18 -17.77 21.28
CA TYR A 58 -2.44 -18.29 20.14
C TYR A 58 -3.39 -18.83 19.06
N GLY A 59 -3.38 -18.18 17.89
CA GLY A 59 -4.26 -18.50 16.76
C GLY A 59 -5.69 -17.99 16.90
N ARG A 60 -5.99 -17.12 17.87
CA ARG A 60 -7.34 -16.60 18.15
C ARG A 60 -7.33 -15.10 18.41
N ALA A 61 -8.27 -14.38 17.81
CA ALA A 61 -8.50 -12.97 18.11
C ALA A 61 -10.00 -12.64 18.15
N VAL A 62 -10.37 -11.76 19.08
CA VAL A 62 -11.75 -11.32 19.26
C VAL A 62 -11.83 -9.81 19.28
N PHE A 63 -12.74 -9.28 18.47
CA PHE A 63 -13.06 -7.87 18.41
C PHE A 63 -14.51 -7.64 18.81
N GLU A 64 -14.74 -6.53 19.49
CA GLU A 64 -16.07 -6.00 19.74
C GLU A 64 -16.20 -4.64 19.08
N GLY A 65 -17.39 -4.36 18.55
CA GLY A 65 -17.68 -3.06 17.97
C GLY A 65 -19.13 -2.63 18.18
N GLN A 66 -19.34 -1.33 18.08
CA GLN A 66 -20.62 -0.69 18.39
C GLN A 66 -21.14 0.08 17.15
N PRO A 67 -21.77 -0.62 16.21
CA PRO A 67 -22.24 0.00 14.98
C PRO A 67 -23.48 0.87 15.22
N ASP A 68 -23.52 2.02 14.55
CA ASP A 68 -24.59 3.00 14.72
C ASP A 68 -24.78 3.83 13.43
N VAL A 69 -25.56 4.92 13.51
CA VAL A 69 -26.12 5.64 12.36
C VAL A 69 -25.08 6.18 11.38
N TRP A 70 -23.89 6.55 11.85
CA TRP A 70 -22.82 7.08 11.00
C TRP A 70 -22.15 6.02 10.11
N LEU A 71 -22.43 4.74 10.35
CA LEU A 71 -21.95 3.61 9.54
C LEU A 71 -23.03 3.09 8.58
N MET A 72 -24.17 3.76 8.48
CA MET A 72 -25.29 3.32 7.65
C MET A 72 -25.01 3.45 6.15
N ASN A 73 -25.63 2.56 5.39
CA ASN A 73 -25.78 2.67 3.95
C ASN A 73 -27.07 3.46 3.61
N PRO A 74 -27.30 3.79 2.31
CA PRO A 74 -28.47 4.57 1.90
C PRO A 74 -29.83 3.93 2.17
N ILE A 75 -29.89 2.63 2.47
CA ILE A 75 -31.16 1.90 2.70
C ILE A 75 -31.50 1.74 4.18
N GLY A 76 -30.75 2.38 5.09
CA GLY A 76 -31.14 2.45 6.48
C GLY A 76 -30.59 1.34 7.39
N VAL A 77 -29.57 0.60 6.95
CA VAL A 77 -28.88 -0.41 7.77
C VAL A 77 -27.39 -0.12 7.80
N VAL A 78 -26.67 -0.65 8.78
CA VAL A 78 -25.21 -0.52 8.85
C VAL A 78 -24.60 -1.15 7.59
N HIS A 79 -23.68 -0.43 6.96
CA HIS A 79 -23.05 -0.83 5.71
C HIS A 79 -22.30 -2.16 5.90
N GLY A 80 -22.45 -3.10 4.96
CA GLY A 80 -21.79 -4.41 5.05
C GLY A 80 -20.26 -4.34 5.15
N GLY A 81 -19.68 -3.23 4.65
CA GLY A 81 -18.27 -2.87 4.84
C GLY A 81 -17.83 -2.85 6.31
N TYR A 82 -18.69 -2.43 7.23
CA TYR A 82 -18.39 -2.50 8.67
C TYR A 82 -18.12 -3.93 9.13
N ALA A 83 -19.03 -4.86 8.77
CA ALA A 83 -18.88 -6.27 9.12
C ALA A 83 -17.64 -6.88 8.46
N MET A 84 -17.34 -6.51 7.22
CA MET A 84 -16.14 -6.95 6.52
C MET A 84 -14.85 -6.45 7.19
N THR A 85 -14.77 -5.16 7.53
CA THR A 85 -13.62 -4.57 8.24
C THR A 85 -13.39 -5.23 9.59
N LEU A 86 -14.45 -5.47 10.36
CA LEU A 86 -14.35 -6.08 11.68
C LEU A 86 -13.90 -7.55 11.59
N LEU A 87 -14.42 -8.30 10.61
CA LEU A 87 -13.99 -9.67 10.34
C LEU A 87 -12.54 -9.73 9.85
N ASP A 88 -12.14 -8.86 8.92
CA ASP A 88 -10.75 -8.82 8.41
C ASP A 88 -9.75 -8.51 9.54
N SER A 89 -10.12 -7.57 10.43
CA SER A 89 -9.33 -7.28 11.64
C SER A 89 -9.17 -8.52 12.51
N ALA A 90 -10.26 -9.22 12.84
CA ALA A 90 -10.21 -10.44 13.64
C ALA A 90 -9.38 -11.55 12.96
N LEU A 91 -9.62 -11.79 11.67
CA LEU A 91 -8.96 -12.81 10.85
C LEU A 91 -7.44 -12.58 10.78
N GLY A 92 -7.02 -11.38 10.39
CA GLY A 92 -5.61 -11.01 10.31
C GLY A 92 -4.94 -11.08 11.68
N CYS A 93 -5.60 -10.59 12.72
CA CYS A 93 -5.08 -10.63 14.09
C CYS A 93 -4.93 -12.04 14.63
N ALA A 94 -5.85 -12.96 14.31
CA ALA A 94 -5.69 -14.38 14.65
C ALA A 94 -4.42 -14.95 14.01
N VAL A 95 -4.14 -14.66 12.73
CA VAL A 95 -2.88 -15.03 12.08
C VAL A 95 -1.69 -14.38 12.78
N HIS A 96 -1.76 -13.08 13.08
CA HIS A 96 -0.69 -12.33 13.72
C HIS A 96 -0.24 -12.98 15.03
N THR A 97 -1.18 -13.44 15.87
CA THR A 97 -0.84 -14.10 17.15
C THR A 97 0.06 -15.33 17.01
N THR A 98 0.16 -15.92 15.82
CA THR A 98 1.01 -17.10 15.56
C THR A 98 2.42 -16.75 15.09
N LEU A 99 2.70 -15.47 14.80
CA LEU A 99 3.96 -15.06 14.19
C LEU A 99 5.04 -14.77 15.24
N PRO A 100 6.29 -15.24 15.03
CA PRO A 100 7.41 -14.83 15.85
C PRO A 100 7.85 -13.39 15.53
N ALA A 101 8.66 -12.81 16.41
CA ALA A 101 9.27 -11.50 16.17
C ALA A 101 10.03 -11.43 14.83
N GLY A 102 9.95 -10.29 14.15
CA GLY A 102 10.60 -10.07 12.87
C GLY A 102 9.93 -10.76 11.68
N VAL A 103 8.72 -11.31 11.86
CA VAL A 103 7.90 -11.88 10.78
C VAL A 103 6.63 -11.06 10.63
N GLY A 104 6.35 -10.66 9.40
CA GLY A 104 5.16 -9.91 9.02
C GLY A 104 4.22 -10.73 8.17
N TYR A 105 3.02 -10.21 7.99
CA TYR A 105 2.03 -10.78 7.08
C TYR A 105 1.24 -9.68 6.37
N THR A 106 0.56 -10.04 5.30
CA THR A 106 -0.46 -9.20 4.66
C THR A 106 -1.64 -10.06 4.20
N THR A 107 -2.84 -9.50 4.16
CA THR A 107 -4.02 -10.17 3.61
C THR A 107 -3.91 -10.24 2.09
N VAL A 108 -3.96 -11.46 1.54
CA VAL A 108 -3.99 -11.71 0.09
C VAL A 108 -5.43 -11.75 -0.41
N GLN A 109 -6.31 -12.37 0.37
CA GLN A 109 -7.71 -12.58 -0.01
C GLN A 109 -8.56 -12.70 1.25
N VAL A 110 -9.74 -12.07 1.21
CA VAL A 110 -10.78 -12.24 2.23
C VAL A 110 -12.10 -12.62 1.53
N ASN A 111 -12.84 -13.57 2.10
CA ASN A 111 -14.19 -13.93 1.67
C ASN A 111 -15.14 -13.71 2.84
N VAL A 112 -16.19 -12.91 2.65
CA VAL A 112 -17.19 -12.63 3.69
C VAL A 112 -18.58 -12.90 3.14
N ASN A 113 -19.37 -13.64 3.91
CA ASN A 113 -20.78 -13.90 3.66
C ASN A 113 -21.61 -13.14 4.69
N LEU A 114 -22.46 -12.22 4.22
CA LEU A 114 -23.38 -11.43 5.05
C LEU A 114 -24.68 -12.20 5.22
N VAL A 115 -25.03 -12.55 6.46
CA VAL A 115 -26.17 -13.42 6.79
C VAL A 115 -27.38 -12.61 7.25
N ARG A 116 -27.17 -11.60 8.08
CA ARG A 116 -28.23 -10.74 8.63
C ARG A 116 -27.83 -9.27 8.61
N PRO A 117 -28.79 -8.35 8.41
CA PRO A 117 -28.52 -6.92 8.50
C PRO A 117 -28.15 -6.54 9.93
N ILE A 118 -27.21 -5.60 10.07
CA ILE A 118 -26.88 -4.96 11.34
C ILE A 118 -27.68 -3.65 11.38
N LEU A 119 -28.51 -3.48 12.41
CA LEU A 119 -29.30 -2.27 12.60
C LEU A 119 -28.48 -1.25 13.41
N PRO A 120 -28.64 0.07 13.17
CA PRO A 120 -28.02 1.08 14.02
C PRO A 120 -28.53 0.92 15.46
N GLY A 121 -27.64 1.03 16.44
CA GLY A 121 -28.00 0.84 17.85
C GLY A 121 -28.34 -0.60 18.24
N ALA A 122 -27.94 -1.60 17.42
CA ALA A 122 -28.10 -3.02 17.75
C ALA A 122 -27.28 -3.47 18.99
N GLY A 123 -26.50 -2.57 19.58
CA GLY A 123 -25.59 -2.83 20.67
C GLY A 123 -24.27 -3.42 20.17
N VAL A 124 -23.55 -4.06 21.09
CA VAL A 124 -22.24 -4.66 20.80
C VAL A 124 -22.41 -5.85 19.84
N VAL A 125 -21.60 -5.86 18.78
CA VAL A 125 -21.38 -7.02 17.92
C VAL A 125 -19.98 -7.56 18.15
N ARG A 126 -19.82 -8.88 18.03
CA ARG A 126 -18.58 -9.58 18.40
C ARG A 126 -18.08 -10.44 17.25
N ALA A 127 -16.89 -10.12 16.74
CA ALA A 127 -16.17 -10.90 15.73
C ALA A 127 -15.13 -11.78 16.41
N GLU A 128 -15.22 -13.10 16.20
CA GLU A 128 -14.27 -14.07 16.73
C GLU A 128 -13.66 -14.86 15.57
N ALA A 129 -12.32 -14.91 15.56
CA ALA A 129 -11.54 -15.57 14.52
C ALA A 129 -10.59 -16.63 15.09
N HIS A 130 -10.38 -17.69 14.31
CA HIS A 130 -9.48 -18.81 14.62
C HIS A 130 -8.65 -19.16 13.39
N VAL A 131 -7.35 -19.41 13.59
CA VAL A 131 -6.45 -19.90 12.55
C VAL A 131 -6.81 -21.34 12.19
N ILE A 132 -7.00 -21.60 10.90
CA ILE A 132 -7.23 -22.94 10.35
C ILE A 132 -5.88 -23.62 10.08
N HIS A 133 -4.95 -22.89 9.46
CA HIS A 133 -3.62 -23.37 9.13
C HIS A 133 -2.61 -22.23 9.13
N ALA A 134 -1.44 -22.44 9.74
CA ALA A 134 -0.32 -21.50 9.68
C ALA A 134 0.94 -22.21 9.18
N GLY A 135 1.38 -21.84 7.99
CA GLY A 135 2.63 -22.29 7.38
C GLY A 135 3.68 -21.18 7.31
N ARG A 136 4.83 -21.47 6.69
CA ARG A 136 5.94 -20.50 6.60
C ARG A 136 5.68 -19.32 5.66
N GLN A 137 4.85 -19.52 4.63
CA GLN A 137 4.60 -18.54 3.57
C GLN A 137 3.14 -18.10 3.48
N ILE A 138 2.21 -18.93 3.98
CA ILE A 138 0.78 -18.70 3.90
C ILE A 138 0.14 -19.13 5.22
N ALA A 139 -0.86 -18.38 5.67
CA ALA A 139 -1.78 -18.80 6.72
C ALA A 139 -3.23 -18.56 6.30
N THR A 140 -4.15 -19.35 6.85
CA THR A 140 -5.59 -19.18 6.67
C THR A 140 -6.29 -19.15 8.02
N ALA A 141 -7.36 -18.37 8.11
CA ALA A 141 -8.21 -18.28 9.29
C ALA A 141 -9.69 -18.20 8.90
N GLU A 142 -10.57 -18.55 9.82
CA GLU A 142 -12.02 -18.35 9.73
C GLU A 142 -12.53 -17.48 10.87
N ALA A 143 -13.65 -16.80 10.64
CA ALA A 143 -14.26 -15.94 11.65
C ALA A 143 -15.78 -15.88 11.54
N THR A 144 -16.41 -15.59 12.67
CA THR A 144 -17.86 -15.31 12.75
C THR A 144 -18.10 -13.99 13.45
N LEU A 145 -19.12 -13.25 13.01
CA LEU A 145 -19.63 -12.04 13.64
C LEU A 145 -21.03 -12.31 14.17
N LYS A 146 -21.24 -12.06 15.47
CA LYS A 146 -22.51 -12.30 16.16
C LYS A 146 -22.99 -11.05 16.89
N ASP A 147 -24.31 -10.93 17.07
CA ASP A 147 -24.88 -9.92 17.96
C ASP A 147 -24.85 -10.38 19.43
N SER A 148 -25.27 -9.49 20.33
CA SER A 148 -25.37 -9.75 21.78
C SER A 148 -26.30 -10.91 22.17
N SER A 149 -27.23 -11.30 21.28
CA SER A 149 -28.09 -12.48 21.46
C SER A 149 -27.51 -13.77 20.87
N GLY A 150 -26.29 -13.71 20.33
CA GLY A 150 -25.59 -14.83 19.72
C GLY A 150 -26.03 -15.15 18.28
N ARG A 151 -26.86 -14.32 17.65
CA ARG A 151 -27.30 -14.54 16.27
C ARG A 151 -26.18 -14.21 15.29
N LEU A 152 -25.97 -15.08 14.31
CA LEU A 152 -24.95 -14.89 13.27
C LEU A 152 -25.33 -13.73 12.34
N LEU A 153 -24.45 -12.74 12.24
CA LEU A 153 -24.57 -11.58 11.36
C LEU A 153 -23.79 -11.78 10.07
N ALA A 154 -22.55 -12.26 10.18
CA ALA A 154 -21.68 -12.56 9.05
C ALA A 154 -20.65 -13.64 9.41
N HIS A 155 -20.03 -14.26 8.42
CA HIS A 155 -18.86 -15.12 8.61
C HIS A 155 -17.94 -15.04 7.41
N GLY A 156 -16.67 -15.42 7.59
CA GLY A 156 -15.70 -15.32 6.52
C GLY A 156 -14.41 -16.08 6.77
N THR A 157 -13.55 -16.05 5.76
CA THR A 157 -12.22 -16.65 5.78
C THR A 157 -11.21 -15.68 5.18
N THR A 158 -9.95 -15.85 5.56
CA THR A 158 -8.82 -15.10 4.97
C THR A 158 -7.71 -16.05 4.52
N THR A 159 -6.93 -15.58 3.55
CA THR A 159 -5.58 -16.07 3.25
C THR A 159 -4.59 -14.92 3.44
N CYS A 160 -3.57 -15.14 4.24
CA CYS A 160 -2.48 -14.20 4.47
C CYS A 160 -1.17 -14.72 3.90
N ALA A 161 -0.37 -13.84 3.29
CA ALA A 161 1.02 -14.12 2.95
C ALA A 161 1.93 -13.76 4.14
N ILE A 162 2.91 -14.60 4.43
CA ILE A 162 3.86 -14.46 5.55
C ILE A 162 5.27 -14.27 5.01
N PHE A 163 5.99 -13.30 5.57
CA PHE A 163 7.34 -12.93 5.12
C PHE A 163 8.20 -12.35 6.24
N PRO A 164 9.53 -12.48 6.17
CA PRO A 164 10.43 -11.83 7.13
C PRO A 164 10.38 -10.29 6.96
N LEU A 165 10.31 -9.58 8.08
CA LEU A 165 10.45 -8.13 8.12
C LEU A 165 11.93 -7.77 7.96
N ARG A 166 12.23 -6.82 7.07
CA ARG A 166 13.59 -6.33 6.87
C ARG A 166 13.96 -5.32 7.96
N ASP A 167 15.22 -5.35 8.37
CA ASP A 167 15.80 -4.35 9.28
C ASP A 167 15.93 -3.00 8.55
N VAL A 168 15.16 -2.01 9.00
CA VAL A 168 15.07 -0.66 8.43
C VAL A 168 16.22 0.24 8.95
N SER A 169 17.08 -0.25 9.85
CA SER A 169 18.22 0.51 10.41
C SER A 169 19.46 0.59 9.50
N ARG A 170 19.45 -0.11 8.35
CA ARG A 170 20.58 -0.15 7.42
C ARG A 170 20.64 1.14 6.58
N PRO A 171 21.73 1.93 6.62
CA PRO A 171 21.85 3.12 5.79
C PRO A 171 21.91 2.74 4.30
N PRO A 172 21.40 3.60 3.39
CA PRO A 172 21.50 3.36 1.94
C PRO A 172 22.98 3.22 1.54
N ARG A 173 23.30 2.16 0.80
CA ARG A 173 24.66 1.93 0.26
C ARG A 173 24.96 2.91 -0.88
N ALA A 174 26.24 3.18 -1.11
CA ALA A 174 26.73 4.23 -2.01
C ALA A 174 26.07 4.27 -3.41
N THR A 175 25.69 5.48 -3.82
CA THR A 175 25.24 5.87 -5.17
C THR A 175 26.38 5.75 -6.18
N ILE A 176 26.19 5.00 -7.26
CA ILE A 176 27.11 5.00 -8.42
C ILE A 176 26.36 5.66 -9.59
N PRO A 177 26.64 6.94 -9.93
CA PRO A 177 26.07 7.52 -11.14
C PRO A 177 26.67 6.85 -12.38
N MET A 178 25.84 6.41 -13.32
CA MET A 178 26.29 5.96 -14.64
C MET A 178 26.80 7.17 -15.43
N ARG A 179 28.10 7.19 -15.71
CA ARG A 179 28.78 8.22 -16.50
C ARG A 179 29.16 7.68 -17.87
N ASP A 180 29.11 8.51 -18.91
CA ASP A 180 29.67 8.15 -20.22
C ASP A 180 31.21 8.12 -20.21
N ALA A 181 31.81 7.80 -21.35
CA ALA A 181 33.27 7.75 -21.52
C ALA A 181 33.97 9.10 -21.26
N THR A 182 33.22 10.20 -21.19
CA THR A 182 33.68 11.58 -20.91
C THR A 182 33.41 12.03 -19.47
N GLY A 183 32.69 11.24 -18.68
CA GLY A 183 32.39 11.53 -17.29
C GLY A 183 31.11 12.32 -17.04
N GLU A 184 30.32 12.63 -18.07
CA GLU A 184 29.01 13.32 -17.96
C GLU A 184 27.89 12.33 -17.62
N SER A 185 26.83 12.84 -16.96
CA SER A 185 25.66 12.01 -16.61
C SER A 185 24.91 11.61 -17.88
N VAL A 186 24.73 10.31 -18.10
CA VAL A 186 24.03 9.77 -19.27
C VAL A 186 22.51 9.94 -19.16
N MET A 187 22.00 10.22 -17.95
CA MET A 187 20.57 10.38 -17.63
C MET A 187 20.43 11.55 -16.64
N PRO A 188 20.30 12.81 -17.11
CA PRO A 188 20.27 13.98 -16.23
C PRO A 188 19.04 14.06 -15.31
N HIS A 189 17.95 13.34 -15.61
CA HIS A 189 16.68 13.41 -14.87
C HIS A 189 16.29 12.09 -14.20
N VAL A 190 17.06 11.00 -14.39
CA VAL A 190 16.83 9.74 -13.70
C VAL A 190 18.16 9.15 -13.24
N THR A 191 18.28 8.88 -11.95
CA THR A 191 19.45 8.18 -11.40
C THR A 191 19.10 6.73 -11.10
N LEU A 192 19.92 5.79 -11.58
CA LEU A 192 19.89 4.39 -11.15
C LEU A 192 20.96 4.16 -10.07
N THR A 193 20.55 3.62 -8.93
CA THR A 193 21.43 3.30 -7.80
C THR A 193 21.35 1.83 -7.44
N GLU A 194 22.50 1.23 -7.14
CA GLU A 194 22.62 -0.18 -6.76
C GLU A 194 22.55 -0.38 -5.24
N HIS A 195 21.51 -1.05 -4.77
CA HIS A 195 21.29 -1.40 -3.36
C HIS A 195 21.01 -2.90 -3.20
N ALA A 196 21.94 -3.77 -3.63
CA ALA A 196 21.72 -5.22 -3.63
C ALA A 196 21.04 -5.71 -2.32
N PRO A 197 19.86 -6.37 -2.42
CA PRO A 197 19.31 -7.01 -3.62
C PRO A 197 18.34 -6.14 -4.47
N VAL A 198 18.32 -4.82 -4.31
CA VAL A 198 17.35 -3.90 -4.93
C VAL A 198 18.06 -2.86 -5.79
N LEU A 199 17.47 -2.49 -6.93
CA LEU A 199 17.89 -1.33 -7.73
C LEU A 199 16.97 -0.16 -7.39
N GLU A 200 17.49 1.05 -7.33
CA GLU A 200 16.69 2.26 -7.07
C GLU A 200 16.75 3.21 -8.26
N LEU A 201 15.60 3.52 -8.86
CA LEU A 201 15.42 4.54 -9.87
C LEU A 201 14.85 5.79 -9.20
N THR A 202 15.53 6.92 -9.36
CA THR A 202 15.13 8.20 -8.78
C THR A 202 14.87 9.21 -9.87
N LEU A 203 13.64 9.69 -9.99
CA LEU A 203 13.29 10.85 -10.83
C LEU A 203 13.86 12.11 -10.18
N ASP A 204 14.67 12.87 -10.91
CA ASP A 204 15.35 14.07 -10.42
C ASP A 204 15.09 15.26 -11.34
N ARG A 205 13.86 15.77 -11.23
CA ARG A 205 13.41 17.04 -11.82
C ARG A 205 12.57 17.80 -10.79
N ALA A 206 13.08 17.81 -9.56
CA ALA A 206 12.44 18.31 -8.35
C ALA A 206 11.97 19.78 -8.48
N GLU A 207 12.75 20.61 -9.18
CA GLU A 207 12.49 22.02 -9.44
C GLU A 207 11.24 22.24 -10.32
N LYS A 208 10.84 21.22 -11.09
CA LYS A 208 9.59 21.18 -11.85
C LYS A 208 8.58 20.20 -11.26
N ARG A 209 8.73 19.80 -9.99
CA ARG A 209 7.88 18.82 -9.30
C ARG A 209 7.76 17.51 -10.09
N ASN A 210 8.85 17.09 -10.72
CA ASN A 210 8.93 15.87 -11.54
C ASN A 210 7.83 15.79 -12.60
N ALA A 211 7.46 16.94 -13.18
CA ALA A 211 6.56 16.98 -14.33
C ALA A 211 7.22 16.23 -15.50
N ILE A 212 6.46 15.32 -16.12
CA ILE A 212 6.94 14.36 -17.11
C ILE A 212 7.06 15.08 -18.46
N ASN A 213 8.29 15.34 -18.88
CA ASN A 213 8.65 15.80 -20.22
C ASN A 213 9.33 14.68 -21.03
N HIS A 214 9.68 14.97 -22.29
CA HIS A 214 10.30 13.98 -23.18
C HIS A 214 11.68 13.51 -22.69
N ALA A 215 12.49 14.41 -22.12
CA ALA A 215 13.82 14.10 -21.60
C ALA A 215 13.76 13.15 -20.40
N LEU A 216 12.94 13.45 -19.39
CA LEU A 216 12.75 12.58 -18.22
C LEU A 216 12.24 11.19 -18.60
N LEU A 217 11.34 11.09 -19.58
CA LEU A 217 10.87 9.79 -20.08
C LEU A 217 11.96 9.00 -20.81
N THR A 218 12.82 9.69 -21.56
CA THR A 218 13.94 9.04 -22.26
C THR A 218 14.95 8.49 -21.25
N ASP A 219 15.23 9.24 -20.19
CA ASP A 219 16.09 8.80 -19.09
C ASP A 219 15.48 7.63 -18.33
N LEU A 220 14.16 7.66 -18.07
CA LEU A 220 13.45 6.55 -17.43
C LEU A 220 13.48 5.29 -18.30
N ASP A 221 13.29 5.42 -19.62
CA ASP A 221 13.37 4.32 -20.58
C ASP A 221 14.75 3.62 -20.54
N ALA A 222 15.82 4.42 -20.56
CA ALA A 222 17.19 3.92 -20.47
C ALA A 222 17.48 3.26 -19.11
N ALA A 223 16.94 3.81 -18.02
CA ALA A 223 17.10 3.27 -16.68
C ALA A 223 16.36 1.93 -16.48
N LEU A 224 15.16 1.79 -17.07
CA LEU A 224 14.40 0.53 -17.08
C LEU A 224 15.13 -0.54 -17.90
N ASP A 225 15.66 -0.20 -19.07
CA ASP A 225 16.48 -1.12 -19.86
C ASP A 225 17.75 -1.56 -19.11
N ALA A 226 18.34 -0.67 -18.31
CA ALA A 226 19.46 -1.02 -17.44
C ALA A 226 19.04 -1.98 -16.33
N ALA A 227 17.92 -1.71 -15.65
CA ALA A 227 17.41 -2.59 -14.61
C ALA A 227 17.10 -4.01 -15.11
N GLU A 228 16.56 -4.13 -16.32
CA GLU A 228 16.31 -5.43 -16.97
C GLU A 228 17.61 -6.20 -17.27
N ARG A 229 18.69 -5.50 -17.65
CA ARG A 229 20.02 -6.11 -17.79
C ARG A 229 20.55 -6.66 -16.47
N TYR A 230 20.45 -5.88 -15.37
CA TYR A 230 20.83 -6.38 -14.05
C TYR A 230 20.03 -7.62 -13.66
N ALA A 231 18.71 -7.63 -13.92
CA ALA A 231 17.85 -8.78 -13.67
C ALA A 231 18.30 -10.03 -14.44
N THR A 232 18.67 -9.85 -15.71
CA THR A 232 19.04 -10.94 -16.64
C THR A 232 20.46 -11.45 -16.39
N ASP A 233 21.42 -10.56 -16.14
CA ASP A 233 22.84 -10.89 -16.01
C ASP A 233 23.17 -11.51 -14.63
N ALA A 234 22.43 -11.11 -13.59
CA ALA A 234 22.63 -11.60 -12.23
C ALA A 234 21.30 -11.92 -11.51
N PRO A 235 20.51 -12.89 -12.02
CA PRO A 235 19.17 -13.19 -11.52
C PRO A 235 19.17 -13.74 -10.09
N ALA A 236 20.32 -14.12 -9.52
CA ALA A 236 20.45 -14.52 -8.12
C ALA A 236 20.64 -13.33 -7.16
N VAL A 237 21.02 -12.16 -7.67
CA VAL A 237 21.40 -10.98 -6.87
C VAL A 237 20.23 -10.03 -6.72
N TRP A 238 19.56 -9.71 -7.82
CA TRP A 238 18.54 -8.67 -7.86
C TRP A 238 17.13 -9.23 -7.68
N ARG A 239 16.30 -8.48 -6.95
CA ARG A 239 15.00 -8.94 -6.46
C ARG A 239 13.86 -7.95 -6.65
N ALA A 240 14.16 -6.66 -6.81
CA ALA A 240 13.17 -5.62 -7.02
C ALA A 240 13.82 -4.34 -7.57
N VAL A 241 12.99 -3.47 -8.12
CA VAL A 241 13.32 -2.07 -8.40
C VAL A 241 12.48 -1.17 -7.48
N ILE A 242 13.08 -0.17 -6.86
CA ILE A 242 12.39 0.91 -6.17
C ILE A 242 12.32 2.10 -7.14
N LEU A 243 11.14 2.63 -7.43
CA LEU A 243 10.98 3.86 -8.18
C LEU A 243 10.58 4.99 -7.22
N ARG A 244 11.41 6.01 -7.08
CA ARG A 244 11.13 7.18 -6.24
C ARG A 244 11.40 8.47 -7.00
N ALA A 245 11.11 9.60 -6.37
CA ALA A 245 11.45 10.91 -6.92
C ALA A 245 12.08 11.81 -5.86
N GLU A 246 12.92 12.76 -6.29
CA GLU A 246 13.45 13.82 -5.44
C GLU A 246 12.49 15.02 -5.37
N GLY A 247 12.57 15.75 -4.25
CA GLY A 247 11.80 16.98 -4.07
C GLY A 247 10.36 16.78 -3.57
N PRO A 248 9.49 17.80 -3.70
CA PRO A 248 8.24 17.88 -2.95
C PRO A 248 7.07 17.05 -3.52
N ALA A 249 7.26 16.37 -4.64
CA ALA A 249 6.22 15.60 -5.33
C ALA A 249 6.84 14.43 -6.09
N PHE A 250 6.15 13.30 -6.12
CA PHE A 250 6.52 12.16 -6.96
C PHE A 250 6.42 12.53 -8.45
N SER A 251 5.27 13.09 -8.87
CA SER A 251 5.13 13.71 -10.19
C SER A 251 3.88 14.59 -10.27
N ALA A 252 4.05 15.81 -10.78
CA ALA A 252 2.97 16.73 -11.10
C ALA A 252 2.19 16.38 -12.39
N GLY A 253 2.49 15.24 -13.03
CA GLY A 253 1.85 14.81 -14.28
C GLY A 253 2.56 15.34 -15.52
N LEU A 254 1.84 15.45 -16.64
CA LEU A 254 2.43 15.84 -17.93
C LEU A 254 2.92 17.29 -17.90
N ASP A 255 4.17 17.51 -18.28
CA ASP A 255 4.71 18.87 -18.43
C ASP A 255 4.23 19.49 -19.74
N LEU A 256 3.17 20.29 -19.66
CA LEU A 256 2.65 21.05 -20.81
C LEU A 256 3.55 22.24 -21.19
N GLY A 257 4.52 22.61 -20.37
CA GLY A 257 5.49 23.67 -20.65
C GLY A 257 6.66 23.20 -21.54
N GLY A 258 6.89 21.89 -21.64
CA GLY A 258 7.95 21.28 -22.47
C GLY A 258 7.61 21.15 -23.96
N PHE A 259 6.46 21.65 -24.41
CA PHE A 259 5.99 21.44 -25.79
C PHE A 259 6.74 22.24 -26.86
N GLU A 260 7.48 23.29 -26.50
CA GLU A 260 8.36 24.00 -27.45
C GLU A 260 9.56 23.12 -27.86
N GLU A 261 10.10 22.29 -26.96
CA GLU A 261 11.14 21.29 -27.27
C GLU A 261 10.60 20.15 -28.16
N SER A 262 9.32 19.80 -28.03
CA SER A 262 8.65 18.79 -28.87
C SER A 262 8.51 19.21 -30.33
N ALA A 263 8.41 20.50 -30.65
CA ALA A 263 8.42 20.96 -32.03
C ALA A 263 9.78 20.72 -32.72
N ALA A 264 10.89 20.81 -31.95
CA ALA A 264 12.24 20.53 -32.45
C ALA A 264 12.49 19.03 -32.67
N ALA A 265 11.92 18.16 -31.83
CA ALA A 265 12.06 16.70 -31.94
C ALA A 265 11.06 16.02 -32.91
N PHE A 266 9.88 16.61 -33.14
CA PHE A 266 8.76 15.97 -33.85
C PHE A 266 8.16 16.79 -35.01
N GLY A 267 8.70 17.99 -35.31
CA GLY A 267 8.31 18.84 -36.45
C GLY A 267 7.13 19.78 -36.20
N GLU A 268 6.87 20.72 -37.13
CA GLU A 268 5.86 21.80 -36.99
C GLU A 268 4.42 21.30 -36.75
N HIS A 269 4.10 20.06 -37.18
CA HIS A 269 2.76 19.45 -37.08
C HIS A 269 2.62 18.48 -35.89
N TRP A 270 3.46 18.58 -34.86
CA TRP A 270 3.46 17.65 -33.73
C TRP A 270 2.11 17.56 -32.98
N ARG A 271 1.29 18.61 -33.03
CA ARG A 271 -0.08 18.64 -32.45
C ARG A 271 -1.00 17.61 -33.11
N ASP A 272 -0.78 17.31 -34.39
CA ASP A 272 -1.52 16.29 -35.14
C ASP A 272 -1.05 14.86 -34.80
N ASN A 273 0.08 14.74 -34.09
CA ASN A 273 0.72 13.48 -33.67
C ASN A 273 0.61 13.22 -32.16
N LEU A 274 -0.29 13.91 -31.44
CA LEU A 274 -0.49 13.76 -29.99
C LEU A 274 -0.74 12.29 -29.62
N PHE A 275 -1.46 11.53 -30.46
CA PHE A 275 -1.68 10.09 -30.28
C PHE A 275 -0.39 9.25 -30.33
N VAL A 276 0.57 9.61 -31.18
CA VAL A 276 1.87 8.90 -31.30
C VAL A 276 2.76 9.18 -30.10
N LEU A 277 2.74 10.42 -29.59
CA LEU A 277 3.43 10.81 -28.36
C LEU A 277 2.85 10.09 -27.14
N THR A 278 1.52 10.07 -27.01
CA THR A 278 0.83 9.31 -25.95
C THR A 278 1.15 7.82 -26.03
N ALA A 279 1.12 7.21 -27.22
CA ALA A 279 1.44 5.80 -27.39
C ALA A 279 2.92 5.47 -27.06
N ARG A 280 3.84 6.40 -27.33
CA ARG A 280 5.25 6.26 -26.94
C ARG A 280 5.41 6.35 -25.42
N TYR A 281 4.68 7.26 -24.77
CA TYR A 281 4.74 7.44 -23.31
C TYR A 281 4.16 6.22 -22.60
N GLN A 282 3.02 5.73 -23.06
CA GLN A 282 2.42 4.48 -22.60
C GLN A 282 3.33 3.27 -22.78
N ARG A 283 4.11 3.20 -23.87
CA ARG A 283 5.07 2.11 -24.07
C ARG A 283 6.18 2.09 -23.01
N ILE A 284 6.70 3.27 -22.64
CA ILE A 284 7.75 3.39 -21.63
C ILE A 284 7.19 3.05 -20.25
N LEU A 285 5.98 3.52 -19.93
CA LEU A 285 5.30 3.16 -18.68
C LEU A 285 4.97 1.66 -18.62
N GLY A 286 4.56 1.06 -19.74
CA GLY A 286 4.36 -0.39 -19.85
C GLY A 286 5.64 -1.21 -19.61
N LYS A 287 6.85 -0.63 -19.77
CA LYS A 287 8.09 -1.31 -19.38
C LYS A 287 8.23 -1.46 -17.87
N ILE A 288 7.60 -0.60 -17.07
CA ILE A 288 7.58 -0.72 -15.60
C ILE A 288 6.84 -2.01 -15.22
N GLU A 289 5.73 -2.30 -15.89
CA GLU A 289 4.93 -3.52 -15.67
C GLU A 289 5.59 -4.77 -16.28
N ALA A 290 6.30 -4.61 -17.40
CA ALA A 290 6.94 -5.72 -18.11
C ALA A 290 8.32 -6.10 -17.57
N LEU A 291 8.85 -5.37 -16.58
CA LEU A 291 10.17 -5.61 -16.02
C LEU A 291 10.22 -6.98 -15.33
N SER A 292 11.32 -7.71 -15.50
CA SER A 292 11.51 -9.03 -14.86
C SER A 292 11.63 -8.95 -13.33
N LEU A 293 11.89 -7.77 -12.79
CA LEU A 293 11.92 -7.49 -11.35
C LEU A 293 10.66 -6.73 -10.94
N PRO A 294 10.03 -7.08 -9.80
CA PRO A 294 8.90 -6.31 -9.29
C PRO A 294 9.34 -4.87 -9.01
N VAL A 295 8.54 -3.90 -9.47
CA VAL A 295 8.77 -2.46 -9.25
C VAL A 295 7.90 -1.97 -8.09
N ILE A 296 8.52 -1.33 -7.10
CA ILE A 296 7.85 -0.74 -5.93
C ILE A 296 8.01 0.78 -6.04
N ALA A 297 6.90 1.49 -6.27
CA ALA A 297 6.93 2.95 -6.34
C ALA A 297 6.76 3.59 -4.94
N LEU A 298 7.68 4.48 -4.58
CA LEU A 298 7.61 5.28 -3.36
C LEU A 298 6.95 6.63 -3.68
N LEU A 299 5.63 6.67 -3.57
CA LEU A 299 4.82 7.84 -3.91
C LEU A 299 4.77 8.83 -2.74
N HIS A 300 4.99 10.11 -3.02
CA HIS A 300 4.86 11.20 -2.05
C HIS A 300 4.40 12.49 -2.71
N GLY A 301 3.77 13.37 -1.93
CA GLY A 301 3.23 14.64 -2.44
C GLY A 301 2.20 14.44 -3.56
N PRO A 302 2.00 15.45 -4.44
CA PRO A 302 1.14 15.31 -5.61
C PRO A 302 1.57 14.17 -6.54
N VAL A 303 0.61 13.31 -6.89
CA VAL A 303 0.74 12.25 -7.89
C VAL A 303 -0.38 12.44 -8.91
N LEU A 304 -0.11 13.11 -10.02
CA LEU A 304 -1.13 13.51 -11.00
C LEU A 304 -0.87 12.86 -12.37
N GLY A 305 -1.95 12.56 -13.10
CA GLY A 305 -1.88 12.06 -14.48
C GLY A 305 -0.98 10.83 -14.62
N PHE A 306 -0.04 10.87 -15.57
CA PHE A 306 0.95 9.81 -15.80
C PHE A 306 1.83 9.46 -14.58
N GLY A 307 1.90 10.34 -13.57
CA GLY A 307 2.52 10.01 -12.29
C GLY A 307 1.79 8.91 -11.52
N MET A 308 0.47 8.78 -11.70
CA MET A 308 -0.31 7.67 -11.14
C MET A 308 -0.02 6.37 -11.87
N GLU A 309 0.18 6.40 -13.19
CA GLU A 309 0.46 5.21 -14.01
C GLU A 309 1.89 4.69 -13.76
N ALA A 310 2.88 5.57 -13.63
CA ALA A 310 4.23 5.19 -13.21
C ALA A 310 4.27 4.66 -11.76
N GLY A 311 3.39 5.16 -10.91
CA GLY A 311 3.31 4.79 -9.50
C GLY A 311 2.50 3.53 -9.20
N ALA A 312 1.61 3.13 -10.12
CA ALA A 312 0.66 2.05 -9.93
C ALA A 312 1.19 0.67 -10.34
N GLY A 313 2.49 0.55 -10.67
CA GLY A 313 3.15 -0.67 -11.16
C GLY A 313 2.34 -1.94 -10.85
N GLY A 314 1.65 -2.45 -11.87
CA GLY A 314 0.55 -3.41 -11.73
C GLY A 314 0.92 -4.70 -11.02
#